data_AF-A0A2M9R329-F1
#
_entry.id   AF-A0A2M9R329-F1
#
_cell.length_a   1.000
_cell.length_b   1.000
_cell.length_c   1.000
_cell.angle_alpha   90.00
_cell.angle_beta   90.00
_cell.angle_gamma   90.00
#
_symmetry.space_group_name_H-M   'P 1'
#
loop_
_entity.id
_entity.type
_entity.pdbx_description
1 polymer ?
#
loop_
_entity_poly.entity_id
_entity_poly.type
_entity_poly.pdbx_seq_one_letter_code
_entity_poly.pdbx_strand_id
1 'polypeptide(L)'
;MIINYNNRQIAVFADTHGMHRKLPIKEVDIVIHLGDACTFGNNVQFTDFLDWFSNYPAKYKLFVAGNHELQWELEPDGFLELFPQNIIFLGIILKNSW
;
A
#
# COMPACT_ATOMS: atom_id res chain seq x y z
N MET A 1 -0.86 10.04 -8.37
CA MET A 1 -0.05 11.23 -8.76
C MET A 1 1.35 10.77 -9.16
N ILE A 2 2.06 11.50 -10.04
CA ILE A 2 3.50 11.30 -10.30
C ILE A 2 4.28 12.49 -9.75
N ILE A 3 5.36 12.21 -9.01
CA ILE A 3 6.28 13.21 -8.46
C ILE A 3 7.67 12.95 -9.02
N ASN A 4 8.37 14.02 -9.41
CA ASN A 4 9.79 13.96 -9.75
C ASN A 4 10.60 14.55 -8.60
N TYR A 5 11.54 13.79 -8.06
CA TYR A 5 12.39 14.23 -6.94
C TYR A 5 13.79 13.63 -7.07
N ASN A 6 14.84 14.46 -7.01
CA ASN A 6 16.23 14.04 -7.14
C ASN A 6 16.48 13.06 -8.29
N ASN A 7 15.99 13.40 -9.49
CA ASN A 7 16.09 12.57 -10.70
C ASN A 7 15.45 11.17 -10.58
N ARG A 8 14.43 11.01 -9.72
CA ARG A 8 13.63 9.79 -9.61
C ARG A 8 12.16 10.08 -9.85
N GLN A 9 11.47 9.13 -10.45
CA GLN A 9 10.01 9.16 -10.61
C GLN A 9 9.33 8.36 -9.51
N ILE A 10 8.32 8.97 -8.91
CA ILE A 10 7.56 8.40 -7.80
C ILE A 10 6.08 8.38 -8.18
N ALA A 11 5.47 7.19 -8.23
CA ALA A 11 4.03 7.04 -8.30
C ALA A 11 3.43 6.99 -6.90
N VAL A 12 2.39 7.78 -6.64
CA VAL A 12 1.71 7.85 -5.35
C VAL A 12 0.22 7.57 -5.51
N PHE A 13 -0.30 6.66 -4.70
CA PHE A 13 -1.70 6.25 -4.63
C PHE A 13 -2.20 6.26 -3.17
N ALA A 14 -3.50 6.26 -2.99
CA ALA A 14 -4.20 6.16 -1.70
C ALA A 14 -5.67 5.78 -1.98
N ASP A 15 -6.43 5.40 -0.95
CA ASP A 15 -7.91 5.30 -0.98
C ASP A 15 -8.42 4.43 -2.15
N THR A 16 -7.74 3.32 -2.45
CA THR A 16 -8.13 2.47 -3.57
C THR A 16 -9.31 1.58 -3.22
N HIS A 17 -9.52 1.20 -1.96
CA HIS A 17 -10.65 0.40 -1.49
C HIS A 17 -10.94 -0.83 -2.36
N GLY A 18 -9.90 -1.58 -2.72
CA GLY A 18 -9.99 -2.77 -3.58
C GLY A 18 -10.04 -2.47 -5.08
N MET A 19 -9.99 -1.21 -5.50
CA MET A 19 -10.09 -0.78 -6.89
C MET A 19 -8.73 -0.50 -7.55
N HIS A 20 -7.64 -0.98 -6.96
CA HIS A 20 -6.26 -0.72 -7.41
C HIS A 20 -6.01 -1.13 -8.88
N ARG A 21 -6.75 -2.12 -9.40
CA ARG A 21 -6.67 -2.54 -10.83
C ARG A 21 -7.23 -1.52 -11.82
N LYS A 22 -7.94 -0.49 -11.35
CA LYS A 22 -8.38 0.66 -12.18
C LYS A 22 -7.31 1.74 -12.32
N LEU A 23 -6.23 1.66 -11.54
CA LEU A 23 -5.16 2.63 -11.59
C LEU A 23 -4.29 2.41 -12.84
N PRO A 24 -3.76 3.50 -13.44
CA PRO A 24 -2.79 3.37 -14.51
C PRO A 24 -1.48 2.78 -13.99
N ILE A 25 -0.94 1.81 -14.73
CA ILE A 25 0.40 1.27 -14.50
C ILE A 25 1.43 2.15 -15.22
N LYS A 26 2.47 2.54 -14.50
CA LYS A 26 3.62 3.29 -15.03
C LYS A 26 4.89 2.69 -14.47
N GLU A 27 5.89 2.51 -15.32
CA GLU A 27 7.24 2.18 -14.88
C GLU A 27 7.85 3.41 -14.19
N VAL A 28 8.23 3.25 -12.92
CA VAL A 28 8.76 4.33 -12.06
C VAL A 28 9.81 3.75 -11.13
N ASP A 29 10.65 4.60 -10.54
CA ASP A 29 11.65 4.13 -9.58
C ASP A 29 11.01 3.65 -8.27
N ILE A 30 9.97 4.38 -7.81
CA ILE A 30 9.34 4.20 -6.51
C ILE A 30 7.82 4.25 -6.68
N VAL A 31 7.10 3.32 -6.07
CA VAL A 31 5.65 3.40 -5.87
C VAL A 31 5.33 3.45 -4.38
N ILE A 32 4.41 4.33 -4.00
CA ILE A 32 3.95 4.52 -2.63
C ILE A 32 2.42 4.42 -2.62
N HIS A 33 1.86 3.62 -1.71
CA HIS A 33 0.44 3.63 -1.40
C HIS A 33 0.23 4.10 0.05
N LEU A 34 -0.53 5.18 0.23
CA LEU A 34 -0.69 5.90 1.50
C LEU A 34 -1.90 5.40 2.32
N GLY A 35 -2.17 4.09 2.30
CA GLY A 35 -3.27 3.48 3.04
C GLY A 35 -4.60 3.40 2.30
N ASP A 36 -5.55 2.71 2.93
CA ASP A 36 -6.91 2.43 2.47
C ASP A 36 -6.92 1.64 1.16
N ALA A 37 -6.12 0.58 1.14
CA ALA A 37 -6.07 -0.37 0.03
C ALA A 37 -7.26 -1.31 -0.01
N CYS A 38 -7.90 -1.56 1.14
CA CYS A 38 -9.09 -2.38 1.27
C CYS A 38 -10.25 -1.61 1.90
N THR A 39 -11.42 -2.25 1.98
CA THR A 39 -12.61 -1.73 2.64
C THR A 39 -12.84 -2.45 3.95
N PHE A 40 -12.69 -1.75 5.08
CA PHE A 40 -13.04 -2.24 6.43
C PHE A 40 -12.39 -3.60 6.77
N GLY A 41 -11.08 -3.72 6.58
CA GLY A 41 -10.33 -4.93 6.91
C GLY A 41 -10.63 -6.13 6.02
N ASN A 42 -11.15 -5.91 4.81
CA ASN A 42 -11.43 -7.00 3.88
C ASN A 42 -10.12 -7.69 3.42
N ASN A 43 -9.84 -8.85 3.99
CA ASN A 43 -8.65 -9.66 3.69
C ASN A 43 -8.54 -10.07 2.23
N VAL A 44 -9.65 -10.35 1.54
CA VAL A 44 -9.60 -10.74 0.11
C VAL A 44 -9.12 -9.56 -0.74
N GLN A 45 -9.66 -8.36 -0.49
CA GLN A 45 -9.21 -7.15 -1.18
C GLN A 45 -7.76 -6.79 -0.86
N PHE A 46 -7.36 -6.94 0.40
CA PHE A 46 -6.02 -6.59 0.83
C PHE A 46 -4.96 -7.56 0.25
N THR A 47 -5.24 -8.86 0.25
CA THR A 47 -4.35 -9.85 -0.39
C THR A 47 -4.29 -9.65 -1.91
N ASP A 48 -5.41 -9.36 -2.58
CA ASP A 48 -5.41 -9.01 -4.02
C ASP A 48 -4.58 -7.75 -4.29
N PHE A 49 -4.68 -6.74 -3.43
CA PHE A 49 -3.86 -5.55 -3.48
C PHE A 49 -2.36 -5.86 -3.31
N LEU A 50 -1.98 -6.68 -2.33
CA LEU A 50 -0.58 -7.03 -2.08
C LEU A 50 0.03 -7.77 -3.28
N ASP A 51 -0.72 -8.68 -3.91
CA ASP A 51 -0.32 -9.35 -5.14
C ASP A 51 -0.08 -8.34 -6.27
N TRP A 52 -1.04 -7.46 -6.52
CA TRP A 52 -0.91 -6.42 -7.54
C TRP A 52 0.26 -5.46 -7.25
N PHE A 53 0.41 -5.03 -6.00
CA PHE A 53 1.43 -4.08 -5.58
C PHE A 53 2.84 -4.68 -5.65
N SER A 54 2.99 -5.96 -5.28
CA SER A 54 4.23 -6.73 -5.41
C SER A 54 4.70 -6.82 -6.86
N ASN A 55 3.75 -6.89 -7.80
CA ASN A 55 4.02 -6.94 -9.24
C ASN A 55 4.08 -5.56 -9.92
N TYR A 56 3.87 -4.45 -9.19
CA TYR A 56 3.96 -3.11 -9.77
C TYR A 56 5.38 -2.86 -10.32
N PRO A 57 5.53 -2.29 -11.54
CA PRO A 57 6.83 -2.09 -12.20
C PRO A 57 7.61 -0.92 -11.57
N ALA A 58 8.02 -1.11 -10.32
CA ALA A 58 8.84 -0.18 -9.56
C ALA A 58 9.89 -0.94 -8.73
N LYS A 59 11.06 -0.34 -8.58
CA LYS A 59 12.16 -0.92 -7.79
C LYS A 59 11.82 -0.94 -6.30
N TYR A 60 11.27 0.15 -5.78
CA TYR A 60 10.86 0.27 -4.39
C TYR A 60 9.35 0.41 -4.26
N LYS A 61 8.76 -0.34 -3.33
CA LYS A 61 7.32 -0.41 -3.09
C LYS A 61 7.07 -0.13 -1.63
N LEU A 62 6.47 1.01 -1.33
CA LEU A 62 6.24 1.47 0.04
C LEU A 62 4.74 1.47 0.33
N PHE A 63 4.34 0.85 1.44
CA PHE A 63 2.97 0.83 1.91
C PHE A 63 2.89 1.45 3.31
N VAL A 64 1.89 2.30 3.53
CA VAL A 64 1.46 2.76 4.86
C VAL A 64 0.04 2.28 5.06
N ALA A 65 -0.32 1.84 6.27
CA ALA A 65 -1.69 1.45 6.59
C ALA A 65 -2.57 2.70 6.83
N GLY A 66 -3.77 2.71 6.27
CA GLY A 66 -4.83 3.67 6.58
C GLY A 66 -5.80 3.13 7.63
N ASN A 67 -6.91 3.82 7.86
CA ASN A 67 -7.91 3.40 8.85
C ASN A 67 -8.75 2.21 8.39
N HIS A 68 -8.72 1.84 7.10
CA HIS A 68 -9.40 0.64 6.62
C HIS A 68 -8.56 -0.64 6.72
N GLU A 69 -7.26 -0.55 6.97
CA GLU A 69 -6.41 -1.72 7.28
C GLU A 69 -6.58 -2.13 8.76
N LEU A 70 -7.80 -2.52 9.15
CA LEU A 70 -8.16 -2.86 10.54
C LEU A 70 -7.27 -3.95 11.14
N GLN A 71 -6.76 -4.86 10.31
CA GLN A 71 -5.84 -5.93 10.73
C GLN A 71 -4.55 -5.35 11.31
N TRP A 72 -4.10 -4.16 10.85
CA TRP A 72 -2.93 -3.50 11.44
C TRP A 72 -3.18 -3.06 12.89
N GLU A 73 -4.40 -2.61 13.20
CA GLU A 73 -4.77 -2.24 14.57
C GLU A 73 -5.06 -3.45 15.45
N LEU A 74 -5.78 -4.44 14.92
CA LEU A 74 -6.31 -5.56 15.69
C LEU A 74 -5.32 -6.73 15.82
N GLU A 75 -4.56 -7.03 14.77
CA GLU A 75 -3.69 -8.21 14.66
C GLU A 75 -2.36 -7.86 13.95
N PRO A 76 -1.53 -6.97 14.53
CA PRO A 76 -0.35 -6.41 13.85
C PRO A 76 0.66 -7.48 13.40
N ASP A 77 0.90 -8.52 14.20
CA ASP A 77 1.83 -9.59 13.83
C ASP A 77 1.32 -10.35 12.59
N GLY A 78 0.05 -10.74 12.57
CA GLY A 78 -0.57 -11.40 11.42
C GLY A 78 -0.63 -10.51 10.19
N PHE A 79 -0.88 -9.21 10.37
CA PHE A 79 -0.83 -8.22 9.29
C PHE A 79 0.57 -8.13 8.66
N LEU A 80 1.62 -8.09 9.47
CA LEU A 80 3.01 -8.04 9.00
C LEU A 80 3.41 -9.32 8.25
N GLU A 81 2.90 -10.49 8.65
CA GLU A 81 3.13 -11.76 7.98
C GLU A 81 2.53 -11.82 6.56
N LEU A 82 1.54 -10.99 6.24
CA LEU A 82 0.94 -10.94 4.89
C LEU A 82 1.87 -10.33 3.84
N PHE A 83 2.83 -9.49 4.25
CA PHE A 83 3.61 -8.69 3.31
C PHE A 83 4.63 -9.54 2.53
N PRO A 84 4.59 -9.50 1.18
CA PRO A 84 5.68 -9.97 0.35
C PRO A 84 7.01 -9.27 0.67
N GLN A 85 8.13 -10.00 0.59
CA GLN A 85 9.48 -9.49 0.93
C GLN A 85 9.90 -8.23 0.13
N ASN A 86 9.30 -7.99 -1.03
CA ASN A 86 9.61 -6.85 -1.89
C ASN A 86 8.73 -5.61 -1.63
N ILE A 87 7.85 -5.66 -0.62
CA ILE A 87 7.06 -4.51 -0.17
C ILE A 87 7.60 -4.06 1.19
N ILE A 88 7.97 -2.78 1.26
CA ILE A 88 8.40 -2.14 2.50
C ILE A 88 7.15 -1.56 3.17
N PHE A 89 6.74 -2.17 4.27
CA PHE A 89 5.73 -1.58 5.16
C PHE A 89 6.37 -0.51 6.05
N LEU A 90 5.79 0.68 6.06
CA LEU A 90 6.16 1.77 6.96
C LEU A 90 5.15 1.84 8.10
N GLY A 91 5.44 1.11 9.18
CA GLY A 91 4.63 1.08 10.39
C GLY A 91 4.68 2.40 11.15
N ILE A 92 3.81 3.34 10.80
CA ILE A 92 3.51 4.51 11.62
C ILE A 92 2.19 4.21 12.33
N ILE A 93 2.24 3.99 13.65
CA ILE A 93 1.03 3.94 14.46
C ILE A 93 0.58 5.38 14.68
N LEU A 94 -0.31 5.90 13.83
CA LEU A 94 -1.01 7.14 14.11
C LEU A 94 -2.06 6.85 15.19
N LYS A 95 -1.65 6.87 16.46
CA LYS A 95 -2.57 6.91 17.60
C LYS A 95 -3.23 8.28 17.69
N ASN A 96 -4.09 8.62 16.73
CA ASN A 96 -5.04 9.72 16.87
C ASN A 96 -6.33 9.29 16.17
N SER A 97 -7.28 8.88 17.00
CA SER A 97 -8.65 8.52 16.69
C SER A 97 -9.34 9.63 15.88
N TRP A 98 -9.98 9.25 14.77
CA TRP A 98 -11.06 10.02 14.16
C TRP A 98 -12.36 9.23 14.34
#